data_AF-I1CSV4-F1
#
_entry.id   AF-I1CSV4-F1
#
_cell.length_a   1.000
_cell.length_b   1.000
_cell.length_c   1.000
_cell.angle_alpha   90.00
_cell.angle_beta   90.00
_cell.angle_gamma   90.00
#
_symmetry.space_group_name_H-M   'P 1'
#
loop_
_entity.id
_entity.type
_entity.pdbx_description
1 polymer ?
#
loop_
_entity_poly.entity_id
_entity_poly.type
_entity_poly.pdbx_seq_one_letter_code
_entity_poly.pdbx_strand_id
1 'polypeptide(L)'
;MAVLSVLCKPWISIINRLEKWVRYQGKDLPIDTDWSNSIEGSWYLPPRQHATELLFLSTGFASATTYCLSKVLDPTSTTWHQLSTFQPIGPATPVEYLLTFSLFSSLSLTFAHKIIRKNKMFMLQPCHMGAGLLLLTLCNPNKSSITTSLLFNIYLHTQWGGIAALLFPDLRDHELVGETFNFFAVEDIF
;
A
#
# COMPACT_ATOMS: atom_id res chain seq x y z
N MET A 1 20.03 -36.06 -14.30
CA MET A 1 18.55 -35.93 -14.34
C MET A 1 17.85 -36.18 -13.01
N ALA A 2 18.27 -37.15 -12.18
CA ALA A 2 17.62 -37.44 -10.88
C ALA A 2 17.72 -36.31 -9.83
N VAL A 3 18.82 -35.54 -9.81
CA VAL A 3 19.00 -34.42 -8.85
C VAL A 3 18.07 -33.24 -9.16
N LEU A 4 17.83 -32.95 -10.44
CA LEU A 4 16.88 -31.91 -10.88
C LEU A 4 15.45 -32.28 -10.50
N SER A 5 15.05 -33.56 -10.61
CA SER A 5 13.68 -33.98 -10.24
C SER A 5 13.42 -33.93 -8.73
N VAL A 6 14.44 -34.12 -7.90
CA VAL A 6 14.36 -33.99 -6.43
C VAL A 6 14.23 -32.52 -6.02
N LEU A 7 14.93 -31.60 -6.67
CA LEU A 7 14.81 -30.16 -6.43
C LEU A 7 13.51 -29.55 -6.98
N CYS A 8 12.94 -30.11 -8.06
CA CYS A 8 11.68 -29.65 -8.63
C CYS A 8 10.45 -29.94 -7.74
N LYS A 9 10.44 -31.06 -7.00
CA LYS A 9 9.30 -31.46 -6.15
C LYS A 9 8.92 -30.42 -5.06
N PRO A 10 9.85 -29.91 -4.23
CA PRO A 10 9.51 -28.90 -3.24
C PRO A 10 9.07 -27.58 -3.88
N TRP A 11 9.68 -27.19 -5.00
CA TRP A 11 9.32 -25.98 -5.73
C TRP A 11 7.88 -26.03 -6.28
N ILE A 12 7.52 -27.16 -6.90
CA ILE A 12 6.16 -27.38 -7.41
C ILE A 12 5.14 -27.37 -6.26
N SER A 13 5.47 -27.96 -5.10
CA SER A 13 4.62 -27.92 -3.92
C SER A 13 4.37 -26.50 -3.40
N ILE A 14 5.42 -25.66 -3.36
CA ILE A 14 5.30 -24.25 -2.95
C ILE A 14 4.42 -23.47 -3.93
N ILE A 15 4.68 -23.57 -5.23
CA ILE A 15 3.87 -22.89 -6.25
C ILE A 15 2.41 -23.33 -6.18
N ASN A 16 2.14 -24.63 -6.01
CA ASN A 16 0.77 -25.13 -5.90
C ASN A 16 0.04 -24.60 -4.64
N ARG A 17 0.75 -24.43 -3.52
CA ARG A 17 0.18 -23.81 -2.30
C ARG A 17 -0.12 -22.33 -2.53
N LEU A 18 0.80 -21.61 -3.17
CA LEU A 18 0.61 -20.19 -3.50
C LEU A 18 -0.52 -19.99 -4.51
N GLU A 19 -0.61 -20.80 -5.55
CA GLU A 19 -1.70 -20.77 -6.51
C GLU A 19 -3.06 -20.97 -5.81
N LYS A 20 -3.17 -21.97 -4.93
CA LYS A 20 -4.40 -22.18 -4.13
C LYS A 20 -4.73 -20.98 -3.27
N TRP A 21 -3.73 -20.35 -2.66
CA TRP A 21 -3.93 -19.15 -1.86
C TRP A 21 -4.38 -17.96 -2.71
N VAL A 22 -3.75 -17.71 -3.86
CA VAL A 22 -4.14 -16.65 -4.81
C VAL A 22 -5.58 -16.85 -5.30
N ARG A 23 -5.94 -18.09 -5.66
CA ARG A 23 -7.32 -18.43 -6.05
C ARG A 23 -8.32 -18.24 -4.92
N TYR A 24 -7.92 -18.49 -3.68
CA TYR A 24 -8.77 -18.24 -2.52
C TYR A 24 -8.99 -16.75 -2.27
N GLN A 25 -7.95 -15.92 -2.41
CA GLN A 25 -8.07 -14.46 -2.26
C GLN A 25 -8.87 -13.83 -3.41
N GLY A 26 -8.71 -14.34 -4.64
CA GLY A 26 -9.44 -13.88 -5.83
C GLY A 26 -10.58 -14.78 -6.24
N LYS A 27 -11.25 -15.45 -5.28
CA LYS A 27 -12.31 -16.44 -5.55
C LYS A 27 -13.52 -15.84 -6.29
N ASP A 28 -13.73 -14.54 -6.12
CA ASP A 28 -14.84 -13.79 -6.69
C ASP A 28 -14.44 -13.10 -8.01
N LEU A 29 -13.16 -13.18 -8.43
CA LEU A 29 -12.70 -12.58 -9.70
C LEU A 29 -13.05 -13.51 -10.87
N PRO A 30 -13.86 -13.06 -11.85
CA PRO A 30 -14.18 -13.84 -13.03
C PRO A 30 -12.93 -14.06 -13.91
N ILE A 31 -12.92 -15.17 -14.65
CA ILE A 31 -11.82 -15.47 -15.60
C ILE A 31 -11.89 -14.53 -16.79
N ASP A 32 -13.09 -14.30 -17.30
CA ASP A 32 -13.37 -13.35 -18.38
C ASP A 32 -13.92 -12.04 -17.81
N THR A 33 -13.72 -10.94 -18.53
CA THR A 33 -14.28 -9.64 -18.12
C THR A 33 -15.80 -9.68 -18.16
N ASP A 34 -16.43 -9.54 -17.00
CA ASP A 34 -17.86 -9.37 -16.89
C ASP A 34 -18.23 -7.92 -17.23
N TRP A 35 -18.77 -7.70 -18.42
CA TRP A 35 -19.20 -6.37 -18.86
C TRP A 35 -20.43 -5.84 -18.11
N SER A 36 -21.09 -6.68 -17.31
CA SER A 36 -22.23 -6.29 -16.47
C SER A 36 -21.84 -5.82 -15.07
N ASN A 37 -20.60 -6.08 -14.63
CA ASN A 37 -20.05 -5.65 -13.35
C ASN A 37 -18.72 -4.92 -13.55
N SER A 38 -18.70 -3.60 -13.36
CA SER A 38 -17.49 -2.76 -13.55
C SER A 38 -16.54 -2.76 -12.35
N ILE A 39 -16.96 -3.34 -11.22
CA ILE A 39 -16.29 -3.24 -9.92
C ILE A 39 -15.29 -4.40 -9.74
N GLU A 40 -15.64 -5.58 -10.23
CA GLU A 40 -14.77 -6.77 -10.18
C GLU A 40 -13.92 -6.85 -11.43
N GLY A 41 -12.59 -6.76 -11.26
CA GLY A 41 -11.66 -7.04 -12.36
C GLY A 41 -11.70 -8.51 -12.75
N SER A 42 -11.32 -8.84 -13.98
CA SER A 42 -11.08 -10.23 -14.38
C SER A 42 -9.61 -10.62 -14.23
N TRP A 43 -9.34 -11.92 -14.20
CA TRP A 43 -7.97 -12.42 -14.26
C TRP A 43 -7.31 -12.04 -15.59
N TYR A 44 -6.48 -10.99 -15.58
CA TYR A 44 -5.67 -10.65 -16.75
C TYR A 44 -4.54 -11.66 -16.99
N LEU A 45 -4.01 -12.25 -15.91
CA LEU A 45 -2.99 -13.31 -15.95
C LEU A 45 -3.51 -14.58 -15.28
N PRO A 46 -3.10 -15.79 -15.73
CA PRO A 46 -3.45 -17.03 -15.05
C PRO A 46 -3.02 -17.00 -13.57
N PRO A 47 -3.83 -17.49 -12.61
CA PRO A 47 -3.51 -17.45 -11.18
C PRO A 47 -2.17 -18.07 -10.80
N ARG A 48 -1.74 -19.10 -11.55
CA ARG A 48 -0.42 -19.73 -11.38
C ARG A 48 0.74 -18.82 -11.79
N GLN A 49 0.58 -18.10 -12.90
CA GLN A 49 1.56 -17.10 -13.32
C GLN A 49 1.64 -15.96 -12.31
N HIS A 50 0.48 -15.43 -11.90
CA HIS A 50 0.40 -14.39 -10.88
C HIS A 50 1.06 -14.81 -9.55
N ALA A 51 0.80 -16.04 -9.08
CA ALA A 51 1.42 -16.59 -7.88
C ALA A 51 2.96 -16.70 -7.99
N THR A 52 3.45 -17.03 -9.19
CA THR A 52 4.88 -17.15 -9.47
C THR A 52 5.54 -15.78 -9.50
N GLU A 53 4.95 -14.81 -10.22
CA GLU A 53 5.41 -13.42 -10.26
C GLU A 53 5.40 -12.79 -8.88
N LEU A 54 4.32 -12.97 -8.10
CA LEU A 54 4.22 -12.46 -6.74
C LEU A 54 5.37 -12.97 -5.87
N LEU A 55 5.69 -14.27 -5.95
CA LEU A 55 6.79 -14.86 -5.17
C LEU A 55 8.15 -14.26 -5.55
N PHE A 56 8.47 -14.22 -6.84
CA PHE A 56 9.77 -13.71 -7.29
C PHE A 56 9.92 -12.21 -7.06
N LEU A 57 8.90 -11.43 -7.39
CA LEU A 57 8.91 -9.98 -7.20
C LEU A 57 8.98 -9.63 -5.71
N SER A 58 8.18 -10.26 -4.86
CA SER A 58 8.22 -10.01 -3.42
C SER A 58 9.57 -10.41 -2.81
N THR A 59 10.14 -11.54 -3.23
CA THR A 59 11.44 -11.99 -2.73
C THR A 59 12.57 -11.07 -3.18
N GLY A 60 12.58 -10.68 -4.45
CA GLY A 60 13.56 -9.74 -5.01
C GLY A 60 13.46 -8.37 -4.34
N PHE A 61 12.24 -7.84 -4.21
CA PHE A 61 11.98 -6.58 -3.53
C PHE A 61 12.38 -6.61 -2.07
N ALA A 62 12.03 -7.67 -1.32
CA ALA A 62 12.43 -7.83 0.07
C ALA A 62 13.95 -7.89 0.21
N SER A 63 14.64 -8.64 -0.65
CA SER A 63 16.10 -8.76 -0.63
C SER A 63 16.77 -7.41 -0.90
N ALA A 64 16.31 -6.69 -1.94
CA ALA A 64 16.82 -5.37 -2.27
C ALA A 64 16.56 -4.37 -1.14
N THR A 65 15.36 -4.40 -0.56
CA THR A 65 14.98 -3.53 0.56
C THR A 65 15.86 -3.81 1.78
N THR A 66 16.06 -5.07 2.16
CA THR A 66 16.93 -5.44 3.28
C THR A 66 18.37 -5.00 3.03
N TYR A 67 18.89 -5.20 1.82
CA TYR A 67 20.22 -4.74 1.46
C TYR A 67 20.35 -3.22 1.59
N CYS A 68 19.45 -2.45 0.97
CA CYS A 68 19.45 -0.99 1.06
C CYS A 68 19.26 -0.50 2.49
N LEU A 69 18.37 -1.12 3.27
CA LEU A 69 18.16 -0.79 4.67
C LEU A 69 19.41 -1.03 5.50
N SER A 70 20.16 -2.11 5.27
CA SER A 70 21.42 -2.34 5.96
C SER A 70 22.47 -1.26 5.69
N LYS A 71 22.43 -0.63 4.51
CA LYS A 71 23.30 0.50 4.17
C LYS A 71 22.87 1.79 4.84
N VAL A 72 21.56 2.02 4.96
CA VAL A 72 21.00 3.19 5.66
C VAL A 72 21.22 3.09 7.18
N LEU A 73 21.17 1.89 7.74
CA LEU A 73 21.38 1.63 9.17
C LEU A 73 22.85 1.49 9.55
N ASP A 74 23.78 1.66 8.62
CA ASP A 74 25.23 1.64 8.91
C ASP A 74 25.61 2.93 9.66
N PRO A 75 26.09 2.83 10.92
CA PRO A 75 26.44 4.02 11.72
C PRO A 75 27.55 4.88 11.13
N THR A 76 28.35 4.34 10.21
CA THR A 76 29.43 5.07 9.53
C THR A 76 28.93 5.87 8.32
N SER A 77 27.69 5.63 7.89
CA SER A 77 27.12 6.29 6.72
C SER A 77 26.67 7.72 7.01
N THR A 78 26.81 8.60 6.01
CA THR A 78 26.28 9.97 6.10
C THR A 78 24.76 10.00 6.26
N THR A 79 24.06 9.05 5.66
CA THR A 79 22.60 8.91 5.77
C THR A 79 22.16 8.58 7.19
N TRP A 80 22.85 7.66 7.87
CA TRP A 80 22.58 7.38 9.29
C TRP A 80 22.73 8.63 10.13
N HIS A 81 23.81 9.40 9.93
CA HIS A 81 24.01 10.65 10.66
C HIS A 81 22.85 11.62 10.43
N GLN A 82 22.45 11.85 9.18
CA GLN A 82 21.30 12.71 8.86
C GLN A 82 19.99 12.28 9.54
N LEU A 83 19.72 10.97 9.57
CA LEU A 83 18.52 10.42 10.22
C LEU A 83 18.60 10.52 11.76
N SER A 84 19.78 10.28 12.34
CA SER A 84 19.98 10.27 13.78
C SER A 84 20.08 11.66 14.42
N THR A 85 20.51 12.66 13.66
CA THR A 85 20.64 14.05 14.14
C THR A 85 19.41 14.91 13.85
N PHE A 86 18.41 14.37 13.17
CA PHE A 86 17.18 15.11 12.88
C PHE A 86 16.49 15.54 14.17
N GLN A 87 16.19 16.84 14.27
CA GLN A 87 15.41 17.41 15.36
C GLN A 87 14.18 18.08 14.76
N PRO A 88 12.96 17.81 15.29
CA PRO A 88 11.77 18.53 14.87
C PRO A 88 11.92 20.03 15.17
N ILE A 89 11.41 20.87 14.28
CA ILE A 89 11.52 22.33 14.38
C ILE A 89 10.83 22.87 15.65
N GLY A 90 9.82 22.15 16.15
CA GLY A 90 9.09 22.50 17.36
C GLY A 90 8.02 21.48 17.72
N PRO A 91 7.22 21.76 18.76
CA PRO A 91 6.06 20.95 19.09
C PRO A 91 4.99 21.06 18.00
N ALA A 92 4.13 20.04 17.92
CA ALA A 92 3.03 20.04 16.96
C ALA A 92 2.07 21.21 17.22
N THR A 93 1.74 21.94 16.16
CA THR A 93 0.80 23.05 16.17
C THR A 93 -0.65 22.55 16.24
N PRO A 94 -1.60 23.37 16.70
CA PRO A 94 -3.02 23.02 16.68
C PRO A 94 -3.53 22.64 15.28
N VAL A 95 -2.99 23.27 14.24
CA VAL A 95 -3.32 22.96 12.84
C VAL A 95 -2.87 21.55 12.47
N GLU A 96 -1.67 21.14 12.88
CA GLU A 96 -1.18 19.78 12.64
C GLU A 96 -2.04 18.73 13.36
N TYR A 97 -2.49 19.02 14.59
CA TYR A 97 -3.43 18.14 15.30
C TYR A 97 -4.76 18.03 14.56
N LEU A 98 -5.31 19.15 14.08
CA LEU A 98 -6.55 19.17 13.31
C LEU A 98 -6.42 18.37 12.00
N LEU A 99 -5.32 18.56 11.26
CA LEU A 99 -5.04 17.81 10.02
C LEU A 99 -4.83 16.33 10.29
N THR A 100 -4.13 15.97 11.36
CA THR A 100 -3.93 14.56 11.76
C THR A 100 -5.25 13.90 12.12
N PHE A 101 -6.11 14.60 12.86
CA PHE A 101 -7.44 14.13 13.22
C PHE A 101 -8.35 13.98 11.98
N SER A 102 -8.29 14.94 11.05
CA SER A 102 -9.01 14.87 9.77
C SER A 102 -8.58 13.65 8.96
N LEU A 103 -7.27 13.42 8.82
CA LEU A 103 -6.72 12.24 8.15
C LEU A 103 -7.18 10.94 8.82
N PHE A 104 -7.09 10.85 10.15
CA PHE A 104 -7.54 9.69 10.91
C PHE A 104 -9.03 9.39 10.66
N SER A 105 -9.86 10.44 10.70
CA SER A 105 -11.30 10.33 10.48
C SER A 105 -11.62 9.89 9.06
N SER A 106 -10.98 10.50 8.07
CA SER A 106 -11.12 10.16 6.65
C SER A 106 -10.76 8.69 6.40
N LEU A 107 -9.57 8.26 6.85
CA LEU A 107 -9.13 6.87 6.67
C LEU A 107 -10.04 5.87 7.38
N SER A 108 -10.54 6.22 8.57
CA SER A 108 -11.47 5.38 9.34
C SER A 108 -12.82 5.23 8.64
N LEU A 109 -13.35 6.31 8.07
CA LEU A 109 -14.59 6.28 7.28
C LEU A 109 -14.41 5.43 6.03
N THR A 110 -13.30 5.59 5.30
CA THR A 110 -12.98 4.75 4.14
C THR A 110 -12.89 3.28 4.52
N PHE A 111 -12.22 2.97 5.64
CA PHE A 111 -12.11 1.60 6.15
C PHE A 111 -13.48 1.00 6.49
N ALA A 112 -14.32 1.74 7.21
CA ALA A 112 -15.68 1.33 7.55
C ALA A 112 -16.53 1.08 6.28
N HIS A 113 -16.47 2.00 5.32
CA HIS A 113 -17.17 1.86 4.04
C HIS A 113 -16.73 0.60 3.29
N LYS A 114 -15.42 0.34 3.18
CA LYS A 114 -14.88 -0.84 2.49
C LYS A 114 -15.19 -2.15 3.23
N ILE A 115 -15.34 -2.14 4.56
CA ILE A 115 -15.85 -3.30 5.30
C ILE A 115 -17.31 -3.58 4.95
N ILE A 116 -18.16 -2.55 4.97
CA ILE A 116 -19.60 -2.69 4.68
C ILE A 116 -19.82 -3.22 3.26
N ARG A 117 -19.05 -2.72 2.28
CA ARG A 117 -19.07 -3.18 0.87
C ARG A 117 -18.35 -4.51 0.64
N LYS A 118 -17.83 -5.17 1.70
CA LYS A 118 -17.06 -6.44 1.63
C LYS A 118 -15.80 -6.38 0.75
N ASN A 119 -15.30 -5.17 0.50
CA ASN A 119 -14.22 -4.85 -0.42
C ASN A 119 -12.92 -4.48 0.32
N LYS A 120 -12.61 -5.19 1.41
CA LYS A 120 -11.48 -4.89 2.31
C LYS A 120 -10.10 -4.94 1.64
N MET A 121 -9.94 -5.72 0.57
CA MET A 121 -8.66 -5.82 -0.15
C MET A 121 -8.24 -4.51 -0.82
N PHE A 122 -9.21 -3.66 -1.17
CA PHE A 122 -8.94 -2.34 -1.72
C PHE A 122 -8.31 -1.37 -0.68
N MET A 123 -8.31 -1.71 0.61
CA MET A 123 -7.54 -0.96 1.61
C MET A 123 -6.02 -1.08 1.39
N LEU A 124 -5.56 -2.06 0.60
CA LEU A 124 -4.15 -2.22 0.23
C LEU A 124 -3.75 -1.33 -0.95
N GLN A 125 -4.68 -0.55 -1.51
CA GLN A 125 -4.34 0.42 -2.56
C GLN A 125 -3.29 1.42 -2.05
N PRO A 126 -2.37 1.86 -2.92
CA PRO A 126 -1.24 2.73 -2.53
C PRO A 126 -1.66 4.01 -1.79
N CYS A 127 -2.79 4.61 -2.14
CA CYS A 127 -3.33 5.81 -1.49
C CYS A 127 -3.65 5.58 0.00
N HIS A 128 -4.38 4.51 0.32
CA HIS A 128 -4.76 4.18 1.70
C HIS A 128 -3.56 3.72 2.54
N MET A 129 -2.67 2.94 1.95
CA MET A 129 -1.42 2.51 2.59
C MET A 129 -0.51 3.72 2.87
N GLY A 130 -0.43 4.68 1.94
CA GLY A 130 0.28 5.93 2.13
C GLY A 130 -0.33 6.80 3.24
N ALA A 131 -1.66 6.92 3.29
CA ALA A 131 -2.37 7.61 4.37
C ALA A 131 -2.11 6.97 5.74
N GLY A 132 -2.13 5.63 5.81
CA GLY A 132 -1.78 4.89 7.04
C GLY A 132 -0.33 5.11 7.46
N LEU A 133 0.62 5.07 6.52
CA LEU A 133 2.04 5.34 6.79
C LEU A 133 2.26 6.77 7.31
N LEU A 134 1.60 7.76 6.71
CA LEU A 134 1.64 9.14 7.18
C LEU A 134 1.07 9.25 8.60
N LEU A 135 -0.08 8.63 8.86
CA LEU A 135 -0.70 8.63 10.18
C LEU A 135 0.22 8.00 11.24
N LEU A 136 0.86 6.87 10.96
CA LEU A 136 1.85 6.25 11.86
C LEU A 136 3.01 7.21 12.17
N THR A 137 3.48 7.95 11.16
CA THR A 137 4.54 8.95 11.31
C THR A 137 4.08 10.13 12.18
N LEU A 138 2.86 10.64 11.93
CA LEU A 138 2.26 11.76 12.66
C LEU A 138 1.83 11.40 14.09
N CYS A 139 1.50 10.14 14.36
CA CYS A 139 1.11 9.68 15.70
C CYS A 139 2.30 9.17 16.53
N ASN A 140 3.48 8.95 15.96
CA ASN A 140 4.64 8.52 16.76
C ASN A 140 5.01 9.61 17.79
N PRO A 141 5.01 9.31 19.11
CA PRO A 141 5.35 10.29 20.13
C PRO A 141 6.81 10.76 20.05
N ASN A 142 7.72 9.93 19.55
CA ASN A 142 9.13 10.28 19.42
C ASN A 142 9.46 10.74 17.99
N LYS A 143 9.35 12.06 17.77
CA LYS A 143 9.60 12.69 16.46
C LYS A 143 11.06 12.72 16.04
N SER A 144 12.01 12.66 16.97
CA SER A 144 13.44 12.57 16.69
C SER A 144 13.94 11.14 16.53
N SER A 145 13.06 10.13 16.65
CA SER A 145 13.45 8.75 16.41
C SER A 145 13.78 8.52 14.93
N ILE A 146 14.84 7.75 14.68
CA ILE A 146 15.25 7.31 13.34
C ILE A 146 14.08 6.63 12.62
N THR A 147 13.27 5.86 13.34
CA THR A 147 12.07 5.22 12.78
C THR A 147 11.10 6.24 12.21
N THR A 148 10.78 7.33 12.93
CA THR A 148 9.89 8.38 12.42
C THR A 148 10.46 9.01 11.15
N SER A 149 11.74 9.37 11.16
CA SER A 149 12.40 9.97 10.00
C SER A 149 12.42 9.01 8.80
N LEU A 150 12.64 7.72 9.02
CA LEU A 150 12.63 6.71 7.98
C LEU A 150 11.22 6.53 7.38
N LEU A 151 10.19 6.40 8.22
CA LEU A 151 8.80 6.26 7.77
C LEU A 151 8.34 7.50 6.98
N PHE A 152 8.73 8.69 7.43
CA PHE A 152 8.44 9.94 6.72
C PHE A 152 9.10 9.98 5.33
N ASN A 153 10.37 9.59 5.23
CA ASN A 153 11.06 9.53 3.94
C ASN A 153 10.43 8.51 2.99
N ILE A 154 10.04 7.32 3.49
CA ILE A 154 9.31 6.34 2.69
C ILE A 154 8.01 6.97 2.17
N TYR A 155 7.23 7.62 3.04
CA TYR A 155 5.99 8.29 2.66
C TYR A 155 6.21 9.30 1.53
N LEU A 156 7.22 10.15 1.62
CA LEU A 156 7.54 11.14 0.59
C LEU A 156 7.83 10.51 -0.78
N HIS A 157 8.42 9.32 -0.81
CA HIS A 157 8.71 8.59 -2.05
C HIS A 157 7.52 7.75 -2.56
N THR A 158 6.57 7.40 -1.69
CA THR A 158 5.41 6.57 -2.06
C THR A 158 4.10 7.35 -2.27
N GLN A 159 4.08 8.65 -1.95
CA GLN A 159 2.88 9.50 -2.03
C GLN A 159 2.28 9.63 -3.45
N TRP A 160 3.04 9.32 -4.50
CA TRP A 160 2.59 9.37 -5.89
C TRP A 160 1.31 8.58 -6.16
N GLY A 161 1.07 7.49 -5.42
CA GLY A 161 -0.16 6.72 -5.56
C GLY A 161 -1.43 7.50 -5.21
N GLY A 162 -1.35 8.39 -4.21
CA GLY A 162 -2.46 9.29 -3.86
C GLY A 162 -2.65 10.38 -4.91
N ILE A 163 -1.57 10.98 -5.40
CA ILE A 163 -1.60 12.00 -6.46
C ILE A 163 -2.20 11.42 -7.74
N ALA A 164 -1.77 10.23 -8.15
CA ALA A 164 -2.31 9.54 -9.32
C ALA A 164 -3.81 9.25 -9.18
N ALA A 165 -4.26 8.84 -7.98
CA ALA A 165 -5.68 8.60 -7.72
C ALA A 165 -6.53 9.89 -7.75
N LEU A 166 -5.96 11.04 -7.36
CA LEU A 166 -6.63 12.34 -7.48
C LEU A 166 -6.70 12.83 -8.94
N LEU A 167 -5.62 12.63 -9.71
CA LEU A 167 -5.57 13.02 -11.12
C LEU A 167 -6.43 12.12 -12.01
N PHE A 168 -6.55 10.83 -11.66
CA PHE A 168 -7.31 9.82 -12.40
C PHE A 168 -8.21 9.05 -11.44
N PRO A 169 -9.27 9.69 -10.91
CA PRO A 169 -10.16 9.06 -9.96
C PRO A 169 -10.92 7.91 -10.62
N ASP A 170 -10.93 6.75 -9.97
CA ASP A 170 -11.73 5.61 -10.40
C ASP A 170 -13.17 5.78 -9.92
N LEU A 171 -14.05 6.24 -10.80
CA LEU A 171 -15.43 6.58 -10.45
C LEU A 171 -16.41 5.40 -10.53
N ARG A 172 -15.93 4.19 -10.84
CA ARG A 172 -16.79 3.03 -11.17
C ARG A 172 -17.69 2.54 -10.03
N ASP A 173 -17.31 2.79 -8.78
CA ASP A 173 -17.96 2.27 -7.56
C ASP A 173 -18.47 3.39 -6.62
N HIS A 174 -18.80 4.57 -7.17
CA HIS A 174 -19.28 5.72 -6.39
C HIS A 174 -20.77 5.96 -6.67
N GLU A 175 -21.63 5.46 -5.78
CA GLU A 175 -23.10 5.53 -5.90
C GLU A 175 -23.76 6.37 -4.80
N LEU A 176 -23.04 6.67 -3.70
CA LEU A 176 -23.57 7.45 -2.59
C LEU A 176 -23.17 8.93 -2.68
N VAL A 177 -24.09 9.80 -2.26
CA VAL A 177 -23.87 11.25 -2.22
C VAL A 177 -22.68 11.58 -1.32
N GLY A 178 -21.70 12.31 -1.87
CA GLY A 178 -20.49 12.74 -1.16
C GLY A 178 -19.29 11.81 -1.30
N GLU A 179 -19.43 10.63 -1.92
CA GLU A 179 -18.30 9.71 -2.15
C GLU A 179 -17.25 10.32 -3.10
N THR A 180 -17.70 11.13 -4.07
CA THR A 180 -16.81 11.77 -5.04
C THR A 180 -16.26 13.13 -4.60
N PHE A 181 -16.75 13.67 -3.49
CA PHE A 181 -16.43 15.04 -3.04
C PHE A 181 -14.92 15.22 -2.81
N ASN A 182 -14.23 14.19 -2.32
CA ASN A 182 -12.77 14.22 -2.13
C ASN A 182 -11.96 14.32 -3.44
N PHE A 183 -12.55 13.99 -4.60
CA PHE A 183 -11.87 14.07 -5.90
C PHE A 183 -12.14 15.38 -6.64
N PHE A 184 -13.31 15.99 -6.43
CA PHE A 184 -13.79 17.15 -7.21
C PHE A 184 -14.04 18.42 -6.39
N ALA A 185 -13.60 18.50 -5.12
CA ALA A 185 -13.80 19.67 -4.25
C ALA A 185 -13.24 21.01 -4.80
N VAL A 186 -12.68 21.03 -6.01
CA VAL A 186 -12.16 22.21 -6.72
C VAL A 186 -13.11 22.71 -7.84
N GLU A 187 -14.12 21.94 -8.28
CA GLU A 187 -14.93 22.32 -9.46
C GLU A 187 -16.32 22.92 -9.18
N ASP A 188 -16.82 22.93 -7.94
CA ASP A 188 -18.13 23.54 -7.60
C ASP A 188 -18.04 24.96 -7.00
N ILE A 189 -17.02 25.72 -7.36
CA ILE A 189 -16.99 27.18 -7.18
C ILE A 189 -16.78 27.81 -8.57
N PHE A 190 -17.80 27.76 -9.43
CA PHE A 190 -18.20 28.81 -10.39
C PHE A 190 -19.52 28.44 -11.08
#